data_AF-A0AAQ5Y4Y4-F1
#
_entry.id   AF-A0AAQ5Y4Y4-F1
#
_cell.length_a   1.000
_cell.length_b   1.000
_cell.length_c   1.000
_cell.angle_alpha   90.00
_cell.angle_beta   90.00
_cell.angle_gamma   90.00
#
_symmetry.space_group_name_H-M   'P 1'
#
loop_
_entity.id
_entity.type
_entity.pdbx_description
1 polymer ?
#
loop_
_entity_poly.entity_id
_entity_poly.type
_entity_poly.pdbx_seq_one_letter_code
_entity_poly.pdbx_strand_id
1 'polypeptide(L)'
;LSPRLCRAHKTAGIVRTMATTALTGFSMMSLLSLGYLTWDLMSPNQVENEPDQSFMDRSPVPQPPHIIFIMTDDQGFNDIGYHSSDIRTPVLDKLAADGVKLENYYIQPICTPSRSQLITGRYSVCPCCPPFLNNLN
;
A
#
# COMPACT_ATOMS: atom_id res chain seq x y z
N LEU A 1 3.95 42.85 -76.05
CA LEU A 1 3.68 42.84 -74.59
C LEU A 1 5.02 42.89 -73.86
N SER A 2 5.25 43.92 -73.04
CA SER A 2 6.58 44.27 -72.55
C SER A 2 7.05 43.35 -71.40
N PRO A 3 8.35 43.00 -71.33
CA PRO A 3 8.92 42.12 -70.30
C PRO A 3 8.94 42.70 -68.88
N ARG A 4 8.44 43.93 -68.68
CA ARG A 4 8.40 44.60 -67.37
C ARG A 4 7.20 44.17 -66.50
N LEU A 5 6.10 43.72 -67.09
CA LEU A 5 4.89 43.34 -66.31
C LEU A 5 4.98 41.94 -65.67
N CYS A 6 5.71 41.00 -66.28
CA CYS A 6 5.84 39.63 -65.77
C CYS A 6 6.77 39.55 -64.53
N ARG A 7 7.70 40.50 -64.38
CA ARG A 7 8.64 40.54 -63.24
C ARG A 7 8.03 41.13 -61.96
N ALA A 8 7.01 41.98 -62.09
CA ALA A 8 6.33 42.62 -60.96
C ALA A 8 5.37 41.66 -60.22
N HIS A 9 4.71 40.74 -60.93
CA HIS A 9 3.81 39.77 -60.30
C HIS A 9 4.54 38.67 -59.52
N LYS A 10 5.76 38.27 -59.95
CA LYS A 10 6.57 37.28 -59.23
C LYS A 10 7.16 37.81 -57.93
N THR A 11 7.54 39.08 -57.87
CA THR A 11 8.14 39.69 -56.68
C THR A 11 7.11 40.00 -55.60
N ALA A 12 5.88 40.40 -55.97
CA ALA A 12 4.80 40.65 -55.00
C ALA A 12 4.28 39.38 -54.29
N GLY A 13 4.28 38.23 -54.97
CA GLY A 13 3.90 36.94 -54.36
C GLY A 13 4.91 36.46 -53.32
N ILE A 14 6.20 36.54 -53.65
CA ILE A 14 7.31 36.09 -52.79
C ILE A 14 7.39 36.91 -51.50
N VAL A 15 7.22 38.24 -51.58
CA VAL A 15 7.25 39.12 -50.39
C VAL A 15 6.06 38.83 -49.46
N ARG A 16 4.88 38.50 -50.01
CA ARG A 16 3.71 38.08 -49.21
C ARG A 16 3.88 36.71 -48.56
N THR A 17 4.57 35.76 -49.20
CA THR A 17 4.82 34.43 -48.61
C THR A 17 5.89 34.45 -47.51
N MET A 18 6.91 35.31 -47.64
CA MET A 18 7.91 35.51 -46.59
C MET A 18 7.33 36.23 -45.36
N ALA A 19 6.43 37.21 -45.57
CA ALA A 19 5.78 37.89 -44.46
C ALA A 19 4.85 36.97 -43.65
N THR A 20 4.07 36.10 -44.32
CA THR A 20 3.16 35.18 -43.62
C THR A 20 3.90 34.04 -42.92
N THR A 21 4.99 33.52 -43.49
CA THR A 21 5.82 32.48 -42.85
C THR A 21 6.62 33.02 -41.66
N ALA A 22 7.07 34.28 -41.71
CA ALA A 22 7.70 34.91 -40.56
C ALA A 22 6.69 35.12 -39.40
N LEU A 23 5.49 35.62 -39.69
CA LEU A 23 4.47 35.88 -38.67
C LEU A 23 3.96 34.60 -37.99
N THR A 24 3.75 33.51 -38.74
CA THR A 24 3.36 32.22 -38.14
C THR A 24 4.51 31.58 -37.36
N GLY A 25 5.76 31.74 -37.83
CA GLY A 25 6.95 31.29 -37.11
C GLY A 25 7.15 31.99 -35.77
N PHE A 26 7.02 33.32 -35.72
CA PHE A 26 7.10 34.09 -34.47
C PHE A 26 5.97 33.75 -33.50
N SER A 27 4.76 33.50 -34.00
CA SER A 27 3.62 33.09 -33.17
C SER A 27 3.84 31.69 -32.55
N MET A 28 4.32 30.72 -33.32
CA MET A 28 4.64 29.39 -32.80
C MET A 28 5.79 29.43 -31.78
N MET A 29 6.87 30.17 -32.06
CA MET A 29 7.99 30.30 -31.12
C MET A 29 7.61 31.04 -29.83
N SER A 30 6.70 32.01 -29.91
CA SER A 30 6.15 32.68 -28.73
C SER A 30 5.27 31.73 -27.90
N LEU A 31 4.38 30.97 -28.54
CA LEU A 31 3.53 30.00 -27.84
C LEU A 31 4.33 28.86 -27.20
N LEU A 32 5.36 28.34 -27.87
CA LEU A 32 6.26 27.37 -27.25
C LEU A 32 7.04 27.98 -26.08
N SER A 33 7.58 29.20 -26.22
CA SER A 33 8.30 29.88 -25.14
C SER A 33 7.43 30.16 -23.92
N LEU A 34 6.21 30.68 -24.11
CA LEU A 34 5.24 30.87 -23.03
C LEU A 34 4.78 29.53 -22.43
N GLY A 35 4.67 28.47 -23.23
CA GLY A 35 4.38 27.11 -22.77
C GLY A 35 5.49 26.53 -21.90
N TYR A 36 6.76 26.72 -22.27
CA TYR A 36 7.91 26.31 -21.47
C TYR A 36 8.01 27.10 -20.15
N LEU A 37 7.82 28.43 -20.21
CA LEU A 37 7.84 29.28 -19.00
C LEU A 37 6.68 28.96 -18.04
N THR A 38 5.51 28.58 -18.55
CA THR A 38 4.39 28.12 -17.71
C THR A 38 4.60 26.70 -17.18
N TRP A 39 5.31 25.83 -17.91
CA TRP A 39 5.71 24.50 -17.42
C TRP A 39 6.74 24.57 -16.28
N ASP A 40 7.68 25.52 -16.31
CA ASP A 40 8.64 25.72 -15.20
C ASP A 40 7.96 26.21 -13.91
N LEU A 41 6.93 27.07 -14.02
CA LEU A 41 6.19 27.56 -12.86
C LEU A 41 5.20 26.51 -12.31
N MET A 42 4.73 25.59 -13.16
CA MET A 42 3.87 24.45 -12.79
C MET A 42 4.67 23.13 -12.75
N SER A 43 5.98 23.20 -12.55
CA SER A 43 6.74 22.00 -12.17
C SER A 43 6.62 21.89 -10.65
N PRO A 44 6.00 20.83 -10.10
CA PRO A 44 6.09 20.58 -8.67
C PRO A 44 7.58 20.46 -8.36
N ASN A 45 8.09 21.36 -7.48
CA ASN A 45 9.45 21.42 -6.99
C ASN A 45 10.11 20.04 -7.14
N GLN A 46 10.94 19.88 -8.17
CA GLN A 46 11.87 18.77 -8.21
C GLN A 46 12.71 18.99 -6.98
N VAL A 47 12.43 18.23 -5.92
CA VAL A 47 13.31 18.12 -4.77
C VAL A 47 14.60 17.60 -5.36
N GLU A 48 15.51 18.53 -5.63
CA GLU A 48 16.90 18.23 -5.91
C GLU A 48 17.34 17.40 -4.72
N ASN A 49 17.53 16.11 -4.95
CA ASN A 49 18.11 15.22 -3.96
C ASN A 49 19.61 15.56 -3.88
N GLU A 50 19.91 16.76 -3.37
CA GLU A 50 21.19 17.02 -2.75
C GLU A 50 21.33 16.03 -1.60
N PRO A 51 22.39 15.21 -1.54
CA PRO A 51 22.66 14.38 -0.40
C PRO A 51 23.19 15.31 0.71
N ASP A 52 22.30 16.13 1.27
CA ASP A 52 22.57 16.84 2.49
C ASP A 52 22.66 15.77 3.58
N GLN A 53 23.89 15.30 3.83
CA GLN A 53 24.25 14.46 4.96
C GLN A 53 24.18 15.26 6.26
N SER A 54 23.07 15.95 6.48
CA SER A 54 22.65 16.25 7.83
C SER A 54 22.17 14.92 8.41
N PHE A 55 22.96 14.45 9.38
CA PHE A 55 22.66 13.36 10.30
C PHE A 55 21.33 13.66 11.03
N MET A 56 20.21 13.58 10.33
CA MET A 56 18.92 13.42 10.95
C MET A 56 18.92 12.00 11.49
N ASP A 57 19.17 11.90 12.79
CA ASP A 57 18.81 10.76 13.61
C ASP A 57 17.35 10.43 13.33
N ARG A 58 17.13 9.51 12.38
CA ARG A 58 15.82 8.93 12.16
C ARG A 58 15.58 8.05 13.37
N SER A 59 15.02 8.64 14.43
CA SER A 59 14.36 7.84 15.48
C SER A 59 13.48 6.84 14.74
N PRO A 60 13.69 5.52 14.92
CA PRO A 60 12.97 4.52 14.17
C PRO A 60 11.48 4.81 14.32
N VAL A 61 10.78 5.01 13.19
CA VAL A 61 9.32 5.09 13.21
C VAL A 61 8.83 3.84 13.92
N PRO A 62 8.07 3.95 15.02
CA PRO A 62 7.61 2.78 15.77
C PRO A 62 6.89 1.84 14.82
N GLN A 63 7.51 0.70 14.51
CA GLN A 63 6.92 -0.29 13.65
C GLN A 63 5.83 -1.02 14.44
N PRO A 64 4.67 -1.29 13.84
CA PRO A 64 3.65 -2.09 14.50
C PRO A 64 4.24 -3.47 14.82
N PRO A 65 3.96 -4.03 16.01
CA PRO A 65 4.46 -5.35 16.37
C PRO A 65 3.82 -6.43 15.49
N HIS A 66 4.57 -7.49 15.21
CA HIS A 66 4.02 -8.69 14.57
C HIS A 66 3.19 -9.48 15.59
N ILE A 67 1.93 -9.75 15.26
CA ILE A 67 1.03 -10.54 16.10
C ILE A 67 0.92 -11.94 15.48
N ILE A 68 1.42 -12.95 16.20
CA ILE A 68 1.34 -14.35 15.81
C ILE A 68 0.44 -15.05 16.82
N PHE A 69 -0.71 -15.55 16.34
CA PHE A 69 -1.64 -16.33 17.16
C PHE A 69 -1.57 -17.80 16.75
N ILE A 70 -1.18 -18.67 17.69
CA ILE A 70 -1.06 -20.12 17.48
C ILE A 70 -2.18 -20.80 18.26
N MET A 71 -3.01 -21.58 17.56
CA MET A 71 -4.14 -22.31 18.14
C MET A 71 -3.98 -23.78 17.83
N THR A 72 -4.05 -24.62 18.87
CA THR A 72 -4.03 -26.08 18.77
C THR A 72 -5.46 -26.63 18.71
N ASP A 73 -5.63 -27.80 18.09
CA ASP A 73 -6.91 -28.53 18.02
C ASP A 73 -6.89 -29.64 19.07
N ASP A 74 -7.98 -29.78 19.83
CA ASP A 74 -8.20 -30.84 20.82
C ASP A 74 -7.10 -31.02 21.90
N GLN A 75 -6.28 -29.99 22.16
CA GLN A 75 -5.25 -30.07 23.19
C GLN A 75 -5.88 -29.97 24.59
N GLY A 76 -5.68 -31.01 25.39
CA GLY A 76 -6.14 -31.08 26.77
C GLY A 76 -5.30 -30.25 27.73
N PHE A 77 -5.89 -29.94 28.90
CA PHE A 77 -5.20 -29.20 29.95
C PHE A 77 -3.93 -29.93 30.42
N ASN A 78 -3.95 -31.26 30.50
CA ASN A 78 -2.82 -32.08 30.96
C ASN A 78 -1.88 -32.55 29.83
N ASP A 79 -1.92 -31.93 28.65
CA ASP A 79 -1.07 -32.32 27.51
C ASP A 79 0.19 -31.46 27.36
N ILE A 80 0.38 -30.46 28.24
CA ILE A 80 1.51 -29.53 28.23
C ILE A 80 2.44 -29.86 29.40
N GLY A 81 3.75 -29.87 29.15
CA GLY A 81 4.78 -30.18 30.15
C GLY A 81 4.68 -29.34 31.42
N TYR A 82 4.38 -28.03 31.30
CA TYR A 82 4.19 -27.16 32.47
C TYR A 82 3.00 -27.56 33.37
N HIS A 83 2.01 -28.28 32.86
CA HIS A 83 0.89 -28.82 33.65
C HIS A 83 1.15 -30.23 34.22
N SER A 84 2.41 -30.67 34.27
CA SER A 84 2.80 -32.02 34.72
C SER A 84 2.32 -33.14 33.79
N SER A 85 2.31 -32.88 32.48
CA SER A 85 2.08 -33.91 31.47
C SER A 85 3.27 -34.87 31.34
N ASP A 86 3.00 -36.12 30.98
CA ASP A 86 4.02 -37.07 30.51
C ASP A 86 4.58 -36.65 29.11
N ILE A 87 3.87 -35.79 28.39
CA ILE A 87 4.25 -35.29 27.07
C ILE A 87 5.30 -34.19 27.22
N ARG A 88 6.44 -34.36 26.56
CA ARG A 88 7.55 -33.38 26.58
C ARG A 88 7.31 -32.27 25.55
N THR A 89 7.05 -31.05 26.02
CA THR A 89 6.81 -29.87 25.17
C THR A 89 7.82 -28.73 25.43
N PRO A 90 9.14 -28.94 25.22
CA PRO A 90 10.17 -28.01 25.70
C PRO A 90 10.07 -26.60 25.13
N VAL A 91 9.56 -26.44 23.91
CA VAL A 91 9.37 -25.12 23.28
C VAL A 91 8.21 -24.37 23.93
N LEU A 92 7.08 -25.05 24.18
CA LEU A 92 5.93 -24.44 24.84
C LEU A 92 6.24 -24.13 26.31
N ASP A 93 6.96 -25.01 26.99
CA ASP A 93 7.37 -24.81 28.38
C ASP A 93 8.27 -23.58 28.52
N LYS A 94 9.20 -23.39 27.57
CA LYS A 94 10.03 -22.18 27.52
C LYS A 94 9.20 -20.92 27.26
N LEU A 95 8.27 -20.96 26.29
CA LEU A 95 7.37 -19.83 26.03
C LEU A 95 6.51 -19.48 27.24
N ALA A 96 6.05 -20.48 28.00
CA ALA A 96 5.28 -20.29 29.21
C ALA A 96 6.13 -19.74 30.38
N ALA A 97 7.43 -20.05 30.43
CA ALA A 97 8.36 -19.52 31.42
C ALA A 97 8.78 -18.07 31.13
N ASP A 98 9.00 -17.74 29.84
CA ASP A 98 9.40 -16.39 29.40
C ASP A 98 8.20 -15.42 29.31
N GLY A 99 6.97 -15.95 29.23
CA GLY A 99 5.74 -15.20 28.99
C GLY A 99 4.74 -15.16 30.16
N VAL A 100 3.47 -14.92 29.81
CA VAL A 100 2.35 -14.88 30.77
C VAL A 100 1.45 -16.10 30.55
N LYS A 101 1.10 -16.78 31.63
CA LYS A 101 0.23 -17.97 31.63
C LYS A 101 -1.20 -17.58 31.94
N LEU A 102 -2.16 -18.12 31.21
CA LEU A 102 -3.59 -17.87 31.38
C LEU A 102 -4.27 -19.10 32.01
N GLU A 103 -4.21 -19.21 33.35
CA GLU A 103 -4.77 -20.35 34.10
C GLU A 103 -6.31 -20.40 34.05
N ASN A 104 -6.96 -19.24 33.85
CA ASN A 104 -8.42 -19.10 33.77
C ASN A 104 -8.85 -18.69 32.35
N TYR A 105 -8.37 -19.41 31.33
CA TYR A 105 -8.76 -19.23 29.93
C TYR A 105 -9.86 -20.22 29.54
N TYR A 106 -10.89 -19.74 28.83
CA TYR A 106 -12.06 -20.53 28.47
C TYR A 106 -12.29 -20.54 26.95
N ILE A 107 -12.72 -21.69 26.45
CA ILE A 107 -13.12 -21.92 25.05
C ILE A 107 -14.47 -22.62 24.99
N GLN A 108 -15.02 -22.73 23.79
CA GLN A 108 -16.18 -23.57 23.52
C GLN A 108 -15.74 -25.04 23.38
N PRO A 109 -16.59 -26.01 23.74
CA PRO A 109 -16.24 -27.44 23.71
C PRO A 109 -16.14 -28.04 22.29
N ILE A 110 -16.39 -27.24 21.25
CA ILE A 110 -16.34 -27.68 19.84
C ILE A 110 -15.46 -26.69 19.06
N CYS A 111 -14.70 -27.20 18.09
CA CYS A 111 -13.78 -26.41 17.26
C CYS A 111 -14.46 -25.23 16.56
N THR A 112 -15.56 -25.45 15.83
CA THR A 112 -16.28 -24.41 15.06
C THR A 112 -16.69 -23.19 15.89
N PRO A 113 -17.42 -23.33 17.02
CA PRO A 113 -17.80 -22.19 17.83
C PRO A 113 -16.58 -21.53 18.50
N SER A 114 -15.55 -22.29 18.89
CA SER A 114 -14.31 -21.72 19.45
C SER A 114 -13.59 -20.81 18.44
N ARG A 115 -13.38 -21.28 17.21
CA ARG A 115 -12.74 -20.50 16.14
C ARG A 115 -13.55 -19.29 15.72
N SER A 116 -14.88 -19.44 15.66
CA SER A 116 -15.79 -18.33 15.33
C SER A 116 -15.72 -17.22 16.37
N GLN A 117 -15.73 -17.57 17.67
CA GLN A 117 -15.60 -16.58 18.76
C GLN A 117 -14.25 -15.86 18.70
N LEU A 118 -13.17 -16.59 18.42
CA LEU A 118 -11.82 -16.01 18.31
C LEU A 118 -11.71 -14.99 17.18
N ILE A 119 -12.20 -15.33 15.98
CA ILE A 119 -12.05 -14.47 14.78
C ILE A 119 -13.00 -13.26 14.86
N THR A 120 -14.21 -13.45 15.36
CA THR A 120 -15.25 -12.41 15.35
C THR A 120 -15.30 -11.57 16.62
N GLY A 121 -14.74 -12.05 17.73
CA GLY A 121 -14.87 -11.43 19.06
C GLY A 121 -16.30 -11.46 19.61
N ARG A 122 -17.19 -12.29 19.04
CA ARG A 122 -18.60 -12.39 19.43
C ARG A 122 -18.91 -13.78 19.95
N TYR A 123 -19.75 -13.87 20.98
CA TYR A 123 -20.27 -15.15 21.45
C TYR A 123 -20.95 -15.91 20.32
N SER A 124 -20.67 -17.21 20.24
CA SER A 124 -21.28 -18.14 19.30
C SER A 124 -22.69 -18.55 19.76
N VAL A 125 -23.58 -17.58 19.91
CA VAL A 125 -25.02 -17.83 19.92
C VAL A 125 -25.46 -17.87 18.47
N CYS A 126 -25.36 -19.04 17.83
CA CYS A 126 -25.75 -19.20 16.44
C CYS A 126 -27.05 -20.00 16.34
N PRO A 127 -28.19 -19.37 15.96
CA PRO A 127 -29.42 -20.09 15.62
C PRO A 127 -29.28 -20.98 14.37
N CYS A 128 -28.28 -20.70 13.53
CA CYS A 128 -28.08 -21.34 12.22
C CYS A 128 -27.01 -22.44 12.22
N CYS A 129 -26.31 -22.69 13.33
CA CYS A 129 -25.46 -23.86 13.44
C CYS A 129 -26.32 -25.00 13.99
N PRO A 130 -26.61 -26.05 13.21
CA PRO A 130 -27.35 -27.19 13.73
C PRO A 130 -26.58 -27.76 14.92
N PRO A 131 -27.25 -28.12 16.03
CA PRO A 131 -26.59 -28.75 17.16
C PRO A 131 -25.93 -30.05 16.68
N PHE A 132 -24.60 -30.05 16.64
CA PHE A 132 -23.81 -31.27 16.44
C PHE A 132 -24.06 -32.30 17.56
N LEU A 133 -24.72 -31.87 18.65
CA LEU A 133 -25.12 -32.67 19.81
C LEU A 133 -26.36 -33.57 19.59
N ASN A 134 -27.03 -33.53 18.43
CA ASN A 134 -28.20 -34.38 18.19
C ASN A 134 -27.89 -35.77 17.60
N ASN A 135 -26.62 -36.16 17.48
CA ASN A 135 -26.24 -37.45 16.89
C ASN A 135 -25.17 -38.21 17.70
N LEU A 136 -25.12 -37.94 19.01
CA LEU A 136 -24.37 -38.75 19.99
C LEU A 136 -25.38 -39.36 20.97
N ASN A 137 -26.16 -40.33 20.48
CA ASN A 137 -26.92 -41.30 21.25
C ASN A 137 -26.90 -42.64 20.50
#